data_AF-A0ABD6EVB6-F1
#
_entry.id   AF-A0ABD6EVB6-F1
#
_cell.length_a   1.000
_cell.length_b   1.000
_cell.length_c   1.000
_cell.angle_alpha   90.00
_cell.angle_beta   90.00
_cell.angle_gamma   90.00
#
_symmetry.space_group_name_H-M   'P 1'
#
loop_
_entity.id
_entity.type
_entity.pdbx_description
1 polymer ?
#
loop_
_entity_poly.entity_id
_entity_poly.type
_entity_poly.pdbx_seq_one_letter_code
_entity_poly.pdbx_strand_id
1 'polypeptide(L)' 'TEKTEWLDGKHVVFGHVVEGMNVVRQIEQQGSKSGKPMMQVTIVECGEIKQDINPSNQSTLPDNANDIE' A
#
# COMPACT_ATOMS: atom_id res chain seq x y z
N THR A 1 -9.96 1.85 -8.41
CA THR A 1 -8.99 2.95 -8.23
C THR A 1 -9.06 3.79 -9.47
N GLU A 2 -9.55 5.01 -9.34
CA GLU A 2 -9.57 5.97 -10.45
C GLU A 2 -8.13 6.42 -10.72
N LYS A 3 -7.71 6.45 -11.99
CA LYS A 3 -6.38 6.91 -12.36
C LYS A 3 -6.36 8.44 -12.36
N THR A 4 -5.59 9.03 -11.46
CA THR A 4 -5.42 10.48 -11.38
C THR A 4 -4.13 10.90 -12.08
N GLU A 5 -4.11 10.79 -13.41
CA GLU A 5 -2.96 11.13 -14.27
C GLU A 5 -2.54 12.61 -14.17
N TRP A 6 -3.45 13.48 -13.71
CA TRP A 6 -3.20 14.91 -13.51
C TRP A 6 -2.30 15.24 -12.30
N LEU A 7 -1.96 14.25 -11.48
CA LEU A 7 -1.04 14.39 -10.35
C LEU A 7 0.40 13.97 -10.68
N ASP A 8 0.62 13.34 -11.84
CA ASP A 8 1.92 12.84 -12.28
C ASP A 8 2.90 14.01 -12.47
N GLY A 9 4.05 13.95 -11.78
CA GLY A 9 5.08 14.99 -11.80
C GLY A 9 4.87 16.15 -10.82
N LYS A 10 3.70 16.27 -10.17
CA LYS A 10 3.44 17.26 -9.10
C LYS A 10 3.48 16.67 -7.70
N HIS A 11 3.11 15.40 -7.56
CA HIS A 11 3.17 14.68 -6.30
C HIS A 11 4.07 13.46 -6.45
N VAL A 12 5.00 13.29 -5.51
CA VAL A 12 5.85 12.11 -5.44
C VAL A 12 5.05 10.99 -4.78
N VAL A 13 5.00 9.83 -5.43
CA VAL A 13 4.36 8.63 -4.88
C VAL A 13 5.37 7.95 -3.94
N PHE A 14 5.05 7.88 -2.65
CA PHE A 14 5.96 7.37 -1.62
C PHE A 14 5.72 5.90 -1.23
N GLY A 15 4.66 5.26 -1.73
CA GLY A 15 4.34 3.87 -1.41
C GLY A 15 2.93 3.46 -1.86
N HIS A 16 2.59 2.19 -1.66
CA HIS A 16 1.25 1.66 -1.92
C HIS A 16 0.75 0.85 -0.72
N VAL A 17 -0.56 0.77 -0.56
CA VAL A 17 -1.20 0.00 0.52
C VAL A 17 -1.10 -1.49 0.16
N VAL A 18 -0.44 -2.28 1.02
CA VAL A 18 -0.30 -3.74 0.83
C VAL A 18 -1.50 -4.49 1.39
N GLU A 19 -1.99 -4.09 2.57
CA GLU A 19 -3.15 -4.68 3.25
C GLU A 19 -4.05 -3.59 3.86
N GLY A 20 -5.32 -3.91 4.13
CA GLY A 20 -6.24 -2.96 4.80
C GLY A 20 -6.92 -1.94 3.88
N MET A 21 -6.96 -2.19 2.56
CA MET A 21 -7.66 -1.31 1.60
C MET A 21 -9.17 -1.20 1.89
N ASN A 22 -9.76 -2.14 2.64
CA ASN A 22 -11.15 -2.03 3.11
C ASN A 22 -11.34 -0.88 4.11
N VAL A 23 -10.38 -0.62 5.00
CA VAL A 23 -10.41 0.48 5.96
C VAL A 23 -10.30 1.80 5.20
N VAL A 24 -9.39 1.89 4.21
CA VAL A 24 -9.26 3.07 3.35
C VAL A 24 -10.56 3.38 2.62
N ARG A 25 -11.25 2.37 2.07
CA ARG A 25 -12.57 2.55 1.44
C ARG A 25 -13.67 2.96 2.42
N GLN A 26 -13.64 2.48 3.66
CA GLN A 26 -14.58 2.92 4.68
C GLN A 26 -14.36 4.39 5.07
N ILE A 27 -13.09 4.81 5.17
CA ILE A 27 -12.72 6.21 5.41
C ILE A 27 -13.17 7.09 4.24
N GLU A 28 -12.98 6.63 3.00
CA GLU A 28 -13.44 7.30 1.78
C GLU A 28 -14.95 7.56 1.81
N GLN A 29 -15.76 6.58 2.26
CA GLN A 29 -17.21 6.74 2.39
C GLN A 29 -17.64 7.80 3.40
N GLN A 30 -16.79 8.14 4.38
CA GLN A 30 -17.06 9.20 5.36
C GLN A 30 -16.67 10.60 4.83
N GLY A 31 -16.09 10.69 3.63
CA GLY A 31 -15.76 11.96 2.98
C GLY A 31 -17.03 12.73 2.58
N SER A 32 -17.02 14.06 2.76
CA SER A 32 -18.06 14.94 2.22
C SER A 32 -17.54 15.72 1.02
N LYS A 33 -18.45 16.22 0.17
CA LYS A 33 -18.11 17.09 -0.97
C LYS A 33 -17.40 18.38 -0.58
N SER A 34 -17.46 18.77 0.69
CA SER A 34 -16.78 19.96 1.24
C SER A 34 -15.33 19.65 1.69
N GLY A 35 -14.90 18.39 1.63
CA GLY A 35 -13.58 17.95 2.09
C GLY A 35 -13.47 17.73 3.61
N LYS A 36 -14.46 18.17 4.39
CA LYS A 36 -14.55 17.83 5.82
C LYS A 36 -15.23 16.47 5.98
N PRO A 37 -14.60 15.48 6.62
CA PRO A 37 -15.24 14.19 6.84
C PRO A 37 -16.44 14.33 7.78
N MET A 38 -17.49 13.52 7.54
CA MET A 38 -18.72 13.54 8.33
C MET A 38 -18.50 13.00 9.75
N MET A 39 -17.57 12.04 9.87
CA MET A 39 -17.14 11.45 11.14
C MET A 39 -15.67 11.78 11.37
N GLN A 40 -15.27 11.95 12.63
CA GLN A 40 -13.86 12.10 12.98
C GLN A 40 -13.13 10.76 12.78
N VAL A 41 -12.14 10.74 11.88
CA VAL A 41 -11.26 9.59 11.65
C VAL A 41 -9.88 9.94 12.22
N THR A 42 -9.47 9.21 13.25
CA THR A 42 -8.18 9.42 13.93
C THR A 42 -7.36 8.14 13.86
N ILE A 43 -6.04 8.27 13.65
CA ILE A 43 -5.10 7.15 13.74
C ILE A 43 -4.85 6.90 15.22
N VAL A 44 -5.33 5.76 15.72
CA VAL A 44 -5.22 5.40 17.15
C VAL A 44 -3.83 4.85 17.47
N GLU A 45 -3.26 4.07 16.55
CA GLU A 45 -1.96 3.43 16.71
C GLU A 45 -1.27 3.33 15.34
N CYS A 46 0.04 3.54 15.30
CA CYS A 46 0.87 3.36 14.11
C CYS A 46 2.24 2.82 14.50
N GLY A 47 2.90 2.14 13.56
CA GLY A 47 4.20 1.53 13.78
C GLY A 47 4.79 0.99 12.48
N GLU A 48 5.96 0.38 12.59
CA GLU A 48 6.66 -0.29 11.49
C GLU A 48 6.65 -1.79 11.74
N ILE A 49 6.24 -2.56 10.73
CA ILE A 49 6.31 -4.02 10.78
C ILE A 49 7.74 -4.40 10.36
N LYS A 50 8.55 -4.86 11.30
CA LYS A 50 9.78 -5.56 10.97
C LYS A 50 9.38 -6.86 10.30
N GLN A 51 9.55 -6.96 8.99
CA GLN A 51 9.33 -8.22 8.29
C GLN A 51 10.41 -9.20 8.77
N ASP A 52 10.04 -10.06 9.72
CA ASP A 52 10.75 -11.30 9.93
C ASP A 52 10.54 -12.13 8.67
N ILE A 53 11.54 -12.11 7.79
CA ILE A 53 11.66 -12.99 6.62
C ILE A 53 11.42 -14.43 7.06
N ASN A 54 10.17 -14.90 6.92
CA ASN A 54 9.83 -16.31 7.07
C ASN A 54 10.17 -17.00 5.74
N PRO A 55 11.16 -17.90 5.69
CA PRO A 55 11.61 -18.55 4.45
C PRO A 55 10.59 -19.50 3.81
N SER A 56 9.35 -19.57 4.30
CA SER A 56 8.32 -20.49 3.80
C SER A 56 7.50 -19.98 2.60
N ASN A 57 7.65 -18.72 2.18
CA ASN A 57 7.15 -18.26 0.88
C ASN A 57 8.27 -18.27 -0.18
N GLN A 58 8.93 -19.43 -0.35
CA GLN A 58 9.77 -19.68 -1.51
C GLN A 58 8.88 -19.85 -2.75
N SER A 59 8.62 -18.76 -3.48
CA SER A 59 8.47 -18.91 -4.92
C SER A 59 9.86 -19.21 -5.48
N THR A 60 10.16 -20.49 -5.66
CA THR A 60 11.34 -20.97 -6.36
C THR A 60 11.43 -20.30 -7.74
N LEU A 61 12.34 -19.35 -7.90
CA LEU A 61 12.96 -19.11 -9.19
C LEU A 61 14.28 -19.90 -9.19
N PRO A 62 14.52 -20.78 -10.17
CA PRO A 62 15.75 -21.56 -10.20
C PRO A 62 16.94 -20.62 -10.42
N ASP A 63 17.85 -20.60 -9.45
CA ASP A 63 19.22 -20.13 -9.63
C ASP A 63 19.92 -21.08 -10.62
N ASN A 64 19.67 -20.93 -11.93
CA ASN A 64 20.60 -21.44 -12.94
C ASN A 64 21.77 -20.47 -12.99
N ALA A 65 22.71 -20.66 -12.08
CA ALA A 65 24.09 -20.29 -12.25
C ALA A 65 24.90 -21.59 -12.15
N ASN A 66 24.98 -22.35 -13.24
CA ASN A 66 26.10 -23.22 -13.62
C ASN A 66 25.69 -24.06 -14.83
N ASP A 67 26.22 -23.72 -16.02
CA ASP A 67 26.56 -24.64 -17.11
C ASP A 67 26.96 -23.83 -18.35
N ILE A 68 28.23 -23.45 -18.46
CA ILE A 68 29.00 -23.53 -19.73
C ILE A 68 30.48 -23.72 -19.32
N GLU A 69 30.94 -24.97 -19.46
CA GLU A 69 32.34 -25.31 -19.72
C GLU A 69 32.76 -24.75 -21.10
#